data_AF-A0A1H6FJL7-F1
#
_entry.id   AF-A0A1H6FJL7-F1
#
_cell.length_a   1.000
_cell.length_b   1.000
_cell.length_c   1.000
_cell.angle_alpha   90.00
_cell.angle_beta   90.00
_cell.angle_gamma   90.00
#
_symmetry.space_group_name_H-M   'P 1'
#
loop_
_entity.id
_entity.type
_entity.pdbx_description
1 polymer ?
#
loop_
_entity_poly.entity_id
_entity_poly.type
_entity_poly.pdbx_seq_one_letter_code
_entity_poly.pdbx_strand_id
1 'polypeptide(L)'
;MRPKLLRAGTAGAALCLVFAPAALAGGPKPTKHDVREAKRECKAERGTTDASREAFRLKYGGLGLGHCIKVRAREAASERATAVRNAVQECKAERAQDPQAFLKKYGTNRNRRNALGKCVSTKVRALLKEQDAQDREEIQAEQNAAQQCAAERAQDPQAFSERYGTNRNKRNAFGKCVSQRAHASEGSGQSEQPDGSGGTPTVHGNGSAHGGAPSSSPGEGSSSPQVA
;
A
#
# COMPACT_ATOMS: atom_id res chain seq x y z
N MET A 1 8.28 9.62 2.09
CA MET A 1 7.42 9.31 3.25
C MET A 1 6.29 8.46 2.73
N ARG A 2 6.27 7.17 3.07
CA ARG A 2 5.30 6.21 2.52
C ARG A 2 4.07 6.19 3.43
N PRO A 3 2.87 6.59 2.95
CA PRO A 3 1.65 6.15 3.60
C PRO A 3 1.43 4.69 3.15
N LYS A 4 1.84 3.72 3.97
CA LYS A 4 1.36 2.34 3.81
C LYS A 4 -0.11 2.33 4.22
N LEU A 5 -1.00 2.58 3.26
CA LEU A 5 -2.40 2.22 3.39
C LEU A 5 -2.44 0.69 3.47
N LEU A 6 -2.91 0.16 4.61
CA LEU A 6 -3.28 -1.23 4.76
C LEU A 6 -4.26 -1.57 3.62
N ARG A 7 -3.79 -2.28 2.59
CA ARG A 7 -4.67 -3.00 1.67
C ARG A 7 -5.04 -4.32 2.34
N ALA A 8 -6.06 -4.26 3.20
CA ALA A 8 -6.82 -5.43 3.59
C ALA A 8 -7.67 -5.86 2.38
N GLY A 9 -7.34 -7.00 1.78
CA GLY A 9 -8.17 -7.65 0.77
C GLY A 9 -9.48 -8.10 1.41
N THR A 10 -10.58 -7.64 0.83
CA THR A 10 -11.95 -7.82 1.30
C THR A 10 -12.57 -9.14 0.86
N ALA A 11 -13.20 -9.86 1.80
CA ALA A 11 -14.41 -10.62 1.52
C ALA A 11 -15.34 -10.51 2.75
N GLY A 12 -16.52 -9.90 2.58
CA GLY A 12 -17.60 -9.92 3.57
C GLY A 12 -17.92 -8.58 4.25
N ALA A 13 -18.90 -7.88 3.67
CA ALA A 13 -19.75 -6.81 4.22
C ALA A 13 -19.58 -6.37 5.70
N ALA A 14 -19.12 -5.13 5.89
CA ALA A 14 -19.68 -4.12 6.81
C ALA A 14 -18.89 -2.81 6.66
N LEU A 15 -19.56 -1.74 6.23
CA LEU A 15 -18.99 -0.40 6.15
C LEU A 15 -18.80 0.16 7.57
N CYS A 16 -17.65 -0.10 8.18
CA CYS A 16 -17.20 0.62 9.37
C CYS A 16 -16.46 1.89 8.93
N LEU A 17 -17.07 3.05 9.16
CA LEU A 17 -16.39 4.36 9.12
C LEU A 17 -15.18 4.33 10.06
N VAL A 18 -13.99 4.16 9.48
CA VAL A 18 -12.74 4.20 10.24
C VAL A 18 -12.48 5.67 10.59
N PHE A 19 -12.79 6.05 11.83
CA PHE A 19 -12.33 7.31 12.39
C PHE A 19 -10.81 7.39 12.25
N ALA A 20 -10.33 8.36 11.48
CA ALA A 20 -8.93 8.76 11.55
C ALA A 20 -8.65 9.24 12.99
N PRO A 21 -7.72 8.61 13.73
CA PRO A 21 -7.42 9.08 15.07
C PRO A 21 -6.79 10.47 14.96
N ALA A 22 -7.40 11.45 15.62
CA ALA A 22 -6.78 12.71 15.92
C ALA A 22 -5.39 12.44 16.52
N ALA A 23 -4.37 13.07 15.94
CA ALA A 23 -2.98 12.88 16.31
C ALA A 23 -2.74 13.41 17.74
N LEU A 24 -2.82 12.52 18.73
CA LEU A 24 -2.19 12.75 20.02
C LEU A 24 -0.68 12.82 19.79
N ALA A 25 -0.09 13.96 20.13
CA ALA A 25 1.35 14.18 20.06
C ALA A 25 2.07 13.22 21.03
N GLY A 26 2.50 12.06 20.52
CA GLY A 26 3.24 11.06 21.29
C GLY A 26 3.00 9.62 20.81
N GLY A 27 3.35 9.32 19.56
CA GLY A 27 3.29 7.94 19.05
C GLY A 27 4.11 6.93 19.86
N PRO A 28 3.89 5.61 19.69
CA PRO A 28 4.58 4.57 20.45
C PRO A 28 6.10 4.73 20.31
N LYS A 29 6.79 4.73 21.46
CA LYS A 29 8.26 4.79 21.47
C LYS A 29 8.83 3.48 20.94
N PRO A 30 9.86 3.54 20.06
CA PRO A 30 10.56 2.33 19.64
C PRO A 30 11.20 1.59 20.81
N THR A 31 11.07 0.28 20.80
CA THR A 31 11.76 -0.65 21.70
C THR A 31 13.16 -0.96 21.18
N LYS A 32 13.99 -1.59 22.03
CA LYS A 32 15.30 -2.11 21.59
C LYS A 32 15.18 -3.14 20.46
N HIS A 33 14.07 -3.88 20.39
CA HIS A 33 13.82 -4.84 19.32
C HIS A 33 13.62 -4.11 17.99
N ASP A 34 12.76 -3.10 17.97
CA ASP A 34 12.47 -2.30 16.76
C ASP A 34 13.73 -1.66 16.20
N VAL A 35 14.59 -1.14 17.08
CA VAL A 35 15.86 -0.54 16.64
C VAL A 35 16.80 -1.58 16.05
N ARG A 36 16.77 -2.83 16.50
CA ARG A 36 17.60 -3.91 15.92
C ARG A 36 17.09 -4.35 14.56
N GLU A 37 15.78 -4.55 14.41
CA GLU A 37 15.20 -4.89 13.11
C GLU A 37 15.37 -3.74 12.11
N ALA A 38 15.09 -2.50 12.50
CA ALA A 38 15.35 -1.31 11.69
C ALA A 38 16.81 -1.22 11.23
N LYS A 39 17.78 -1.60 12.08
CA LYS A 39 19.19 -1.67 11.68
C LYS A 39 19.45 -2.73 10.63
N ARG A 40 18.80 -3.89 10.73
CA ARG A 40 18.93 -4.99 9.78
C ARG A 40 18.34 -4.61 8.44
N GLU A 41 17.12 -4.08 8.43
CA GLU A 41 16.43 -3.57 7.24
C GLU A 41 17.23 -2.46 6.57
N CYS A 42 17.63 -1.42 7.31
CA CYS A 42 18.39 -0.32 6.71
C CYS A 42 19.75 -0.74 6.14
N LYS A 43 20.38 -1.76 6.72
CA LYS A 43 21.60 -2.36 6.15
C LYS A 43 21.30 -3.16 4.89
N ALA A 44 20.20 -3.93 4.90
CA ALA A 44 19.73 -4.65 3.73
C ALA A 44 19.42 -3.67 2.62
N GLU A 45 18.61 -2.64 2.86
CA GLU A 45 18.19 -1.61 1.92
C GLU A 45 19.37 -0.87 1.28
N ARG A 46 20.33 -0.44 2.09
CA ARG A 46 21.57 0.19 1.59
C ARG A 46 22.34 -0.71 0.61
N GLY A 47 22.26 -2.03 0.83
CA GLY A 47 22.91 -3.04 0.02
C GLY A 47 24.43 -2.90 -0.04
N THR A 48 25.03 -3.66 -0.95
CA THR A 48 26.49 -3.72 -1.15
C THR A 48 26.95 -3.14 -2.48
N THR A 49 26.04 -2.92 -3.43
CA THR A 49 26.37 -2.41 -4.77
C THR A 49 26.38 -0.89 -4.81
N ASP A 50 27.08 -0.30 -5.77
CA ASP A 50 27.10 1.16 -5.94
C ASP A 50 25.72 1.70 -6.30
N ALA A 51 24.95 0.95 -7.10
CA ALA A 51 23.57 1.29 -7.45
C ALA A 51 22.66 1.33 -6.21
N SER A 52 22.73 0.33 -5.32
CA SER A 52 21.91 0.32 -4.10
C SER A 52 22.34 1.42 -3.13
N ARG A 53 23.64 1.69 -3.02
CA ARG A 53 24.17 2.79 -2.19
C ARG A 53 23.82 4.16 -2.74
N GLU A 54 23.75 4.34 -4.05
CA GLU A 54 23.26 5.57 -4.67
C GLU A 54 21.76 5.77 -4.41
N ALA A 55 20.94 4.74 -4.66
CA ALA A 55 19.51 4.79 -4.37
C ALA A 55 19.25 5.12 -2.88
N PHE A 56 20.00 4.48 -1.98
CA PHE A 56 19.92 4.75 -0.55
C PHE A 56 20.29 6.20 -0.19
N ARG A 57 21.36 6.74 -0.78
CA ARG A 57 21.76 8.15 -0.57
C ARG A 57 20.73 9.13 -1.11
N LEU A 58 20.08 8.83 -2.23
CA LEU A 58 18.99 9.66 -2.76
C LEU A 58 17.76 9.64 -1.85
N LYS A 59 17.48 8.50 -1.20
CA LYS A 59 16.33 8.34 -0.30
C LYS A 59 16.53 9.00 1.07
N TYR A 60 17.72 8.87 1.66
CA TYR A 60 17.99 9.32 3.03
C TYR A 60 18.92 10.54 3.14
N GLY A 61 19.47 11.02 2.02
CA GLY A 61 20.35 12.18 1.97
C GLY A 61 21.61 12.04 2.83
N GLY A 62 22.14 13.18 3.28
CA GLY A 62 23.36 13.25 4.09
C GLY A 62 23.26 12.61 5.48
N LEU A 63 22.05 12.39 5.99
CA LEU A 63 21.85 11.72 7.28
C LEU A 63 21.95 10.18 7.17
N GLY A 64 21.79 9.63 5.97
CA GLY A 64 22.05 8.24 5.62
C GLY A 64 21.46 7.23 6.59
N LEU A 65 22.31 6.30 7.06
CA LEU A 65 21.90 5.14 7.86
C LEU A 65 21.24 5.54 9.20
N GLY A 66 21.70 6.62 9.83
CA GLY A 66 21.13 7.10 11.09
C GLY A 66 19.68 7.55 10.92
N HIS A 67 19.38 8.26 9.82
CA HIS A 67 18.01 8.67 9.52
C HIS A 67 17.12 7.49 9.16
N CYS A 68 17.62 6.56 8.34
CA CYS A 68 16.90 5.33 8.02
C CYS A 68 16.49 4.59 9.31
N ILE A 69 17.44 4.30 10.21
CA ILE A 69 17.17 3.54 11.44
C ILE A 69 16.13 4.28 12.30
N LYS A 70 16.24 5.60 12.40
CA LYS A 70 15.32 6.41 13.22
C LYS A 70 13.89 6.38 12.66
N VAL A 71 13.74 6.44 11.33
CA VAL A 71 12.44 6.37 10.67
C VAL A 71 11.86 4.96 10.78
N ARG A 72 12.60 3.94 10.35
CA ARG A 72 12.17 2.53 10.40
C ARG A 72 11.82 2.07 11.82
N ALA A 73 12.60 2.46 12.83
CA ALA A 73 12.29 2.10 14.21
C ALA A 73 10.97 2.75 14.71
N ARG A 74 10.62 3.95 14.24
CA ARG A 74 9.34 4.60 14.55
C ARG A 74 8.18 3.95 13.81
N GLU A 75 8.38 3.56 12.56
CA GLU A 75 7.40 2.82 11.76
C GLU A 75 7.11 1.46 12.41
N ALA A 76 8.14 0.67 12.71
CA ALA A 76 8.02 -0.60 13.43
C ALA A 76 7.33 -0.45 14.80
N ALA A 77 7.55 0.66 15.49
CA ALA A 77 6.84 0.96 16.74
C ALA A 77 5.33 1.19 16.52
N SER A 78 4.98 1.91 15.46
CA SER A 78 3.59 2.15 15.05
C SER A 78 2.90 0.85 14.60
N GLU A 79 3.58 0.06 13.77
CA GLU A 79 3.08 -1.21 13.26
C GLU A 79 2.85 -2.22 14.37
N ARG A 80 3.80 -2.37 15.31
CA ARG A 80 3.59 -3.20 16.50
C ARG A 80 2.39 -2.72 17.31
N ALA A 81 2.24 -1.41 17.53
CA ALA A 81 1.10 -0.90 18.30
C ALA A 81 -0.23 -1.23 17.61
N THR A 82 -0.28 -1.16 16.28
CA THR A 82 -1.44 -1.59 15.49
C THR A 82 -1.66 -3.11 15.55
N ALA A 83 -0.61 -3.91 15.38
CA ALA A 83 -0.68 -5.37 15.49
C ALA A 83 -1.17 -5.81 16.88
N VAL A 84 -0.72 -5.15 17.95
CA VAL A 84 -1.20 -5.40 19.32
C VAL A 84 -2.68 -5.06 19.44
N ARG A 85 -3.13 -3.92 18.92
CA ARG A 85 -4.55 -3.54 18.96
C ARG A 85 -5.42 -4.57 18.24
N ASN A 86 -5.05 -4.95 17.02
CA ASN A 86 -5.78 -5.94 16.22
C ASN A 86 -5.82 -7.31 16.92
N ALA A 87 -4.66 -7.79 17.37
CA ALA A 87 -4.55 -9.06 18.08
C ALA A 87 -5.37 -9.08 19.38
N VAL A 88 -5.41 -7.97 20.13
CA VAL A 88 -6.25 -7.89 21.34
C VAL A 88 -7.73 -8.02 21.00
N GLN A 89 -8.20 -7.37 19.94
CA GLN A 89 -9.60 -7.47 19.54
C GLN A 89 -9.95 -8.89 19.08
N GLU A 90 -9.14 -9.48 18.21
CA GLU A 90 -9.33 -10.84 17.73
C GLU A 90 -9.31 -11.86 18.88
N CYS A 91 -8.36 -11.75 19.80
CA CYS A 91 -8.28 -12.66 20.95
C CYS A 91 -9.45 -12.47 21.92
N LYS A 92 -9.97 -11.26 22.08
CA LYS A 92 -11.18 -11.02 22.89
C LYS A 92 -12.41 -11.65 22.23
N ALA A 93 -12.55 -11.51 20.92
CA ALA A 93 -13.63 -12.13 20.16
C ALA A 93 -13.55 -13.66 20.23
N GLU A 94 -12.37 -14.25 19.98
CA GLU A 94 -12.16 -15.71 20.07
C GLU A 94 -12.48 -16.25 21.48
N ARG A 95 -12.07 -15.52 22.54
CA ARG A 95 -12.39 -15.90 23.92
C ARG A 95 -13.88 -15.78 24.24
N ALA A 96 -14.59 -14.81 23.67
CA ALA A 96 -16.01 -14.61 23.91
C ALA A 96 -16.87 -15.70 23.26
N GLN A 97 -16.41 -16.27 22.14
CA GLN A 97 -17.08 -17.37 21.44
C GLN A 97 -17.05 -18.67 22.24
N ASP A 98 -15.87 -19.07 22.73
CA ASP A 98 -15.73 -20.26 23.60
C ASP A 98 -14.60 -20.05 24.63
N PRO A 99 -14.94 -19.64 25.87
CA PRO A 99 -13.96 -19.43 26.92
C PRO A 99 -13.16 -20.68 27.29
N GLN A 100 -13.78 -21.87 27.26
CA GLN A 100 -13.13 -23.11 27.68
C GLN A 100 -12.16 -23.61 26.62
N ALA A 101 -12.56 -23.61 25.35
CA ALA A 101 -11.66 -23.91 24.24
C ALA A 101 -10.52 -22.90 24.15
N PHE A 102 -10.79 -21.61 24.37
CA PHE A 102 -9.75 -20.58 24.40
C PHE A 102 -8.69 -20.83 25.47
N LEU A 103 -9.12 -21.16 26.70
CA LEU A 103 -8.20 -21.50 27.79
C LEU A 103 -7.41 -22.78 27.49
N LYS A 104 -8.03 -23.80 26.88
CA LYS A 104 -7.34 -25.02 26.44
C LYS A 104 -6.30 -24.74 25.35
N LYS A 105 -6.63 -23.87 24.39
CA LYS A 105 -5.78 -23.53 23.25
C LYS A 105 -4.56 -22.70 23.63
N TYR A 106 -4.72 -21.68 24.48
CA TYR A 106 -3.65 -20.71 24.76
C TYR A 106 -3.15 -20.73 26.21
N GLY A 107 -3.90 -21.31 27.15
CA GLY A 107 -3.54 -21.34 28.56
C GLY A 107 -2.52 -22.43 28.85
N THR A 108 -1.32 -22.05 29.30
CA THR A 108 -0.22 -23.01 29.55
C THR A 108 0.21 -23.10 31.01
N ASN A 109 -0.22 -22.18 31.87
CA ASN A 109 0.11 -22.22 33.31
C ASN A 109 -0.98 -22.96 34.11
N ARG A 110 -0.69 -23.29 35.38
CA ARG A 110 -1.56 -24.09 36.26
C ARG A 110 -3.01 -23.59 36.32
N ASN A 111 -3.23 -22.28 36.22
CA ASN A 111 -4.56 -21.66 36.28
C ASN A 111 -5.05 -21.11 34.92
N ARG A 112 -4.34 -21.39 33.83
CA ARG A 112 -4.59 -20.91 32.45
C ARG A 112 -4.80 -19.40 32.28
N ARG A 113 -4.46 -18.58 33.28
CA ARG A 113 -4.67 -17.12 33.26
C ARG A 113 -3.78 -16.39 32.25
N ASN A 114 -2.74 -17.05 31.73
CA ASN A 114 -1.87 -16.48 30.70
C ASN A 114 -2.43 -16.61 29.27
N ALA A 115 -3.60 -17.23 29.07
CA ALA A 115 -4.16 -17.53 27.75
C ALA A 115 -4.30 -16.29 26.85
N LEU A 116 -4.84 -15.18 27.38
CA LEU A 116 -5.02 -13.96 26.58
C LEU A 116 -3.67 -13.38 26.13
N GLY A 117 -2.70 -13.30 27.05
CA GLY A 117 -1.36 -12.81 26.73
C GLY A 117 -0.65 -13.71 25.70
N LYS A 118 -0.85 -15.03 25.77
CA LYS A 118 -0.33 -15.98 24.78
C LYS A 118 -0.98 -15.80 23.41
N CYS A 119 -2.31 -15.69 23.36
CA CYS A 119 -3.02 -15.43 22.11
C CYS A 119 -2.51 -14.15 21.44
N VAL A 120 -2.47 -13.03 22.19
CA VAL A 120 -2.02 -11.74 21.65
C VAL A 120 -0.56 -11.82 21.20
N SER A 121 0.33 -12.40 22.01
CA SER A 121 1.74 -12.53 21.64
C SER A 121 1.94 -13.38 20.39
N THR A 122 1.18 -14.46 20.20
CA THR A 122 1.28 -15.32 19.01
C THR A 122 0.81 -14.58 17.77
N LYS A 123 -0.36 -13.91 17.83
CA LYS A 123 -0.91 -13.15 16.70
C LYS A 123 -0.02 -11.96 16.32
N VAL A 124 0.47 -11.19 17.30
CA VAL A 124 1.41 -10.09 17.03
C VAL A 124 2.68 -10.59 16.33
N ARG A 125 3.24 -11.73 16.77
CA ARG A 125 4.41 -12.31 16.11
C ARG A 125 4.12 -12.74 14.67
N ALA A 126 2.95 -13.31 14.41
CA ALA A 126 2.55 -13.69 13.06
C ALA A 126 2.41 -12.47 12.14
N LEU A 127 1.70 -11.43 12.60
CA LEU A 127 1.51 -10.18 11.86
C LEU A 127 2.84 -9.46 11.58
N LEU A 128 3.70 -9.33 12.59
CA LEU A 128 5.01 -8.70 12.39
C LEU A 128 5.89 -9.51 11.44
N LYS A 129 5.87 -10.86 11.51
CA LYS A 129 6.64 -11.70 10.60
C LYS A 129 6.20 -11.53 9.14
N GLU A 130 4.90 -11.37 8.90
CA GLU A 130 4.35 -11.10 7.57
C GLU A 130 4.78 -9.72 7.07
N GLN A 131 4.70 -8.69 7.92
CA GLN A 131 5.19 -7.34 7.61
C GLN A 131 6.69 -7.33 7.29
N ASP A 132 7.51 -8.00 8.11
CA ASP A 132 8.95 -8.15 7.88
C ASP A 132 9.25 -8.84 6.54
N ALA A 133 8.39 -9.76 6.08
CA ALA A 133 8.53 -10.41 4.78
C ALA A 133 8.24 -9.44 3.63
N GLN A 134 7.15 -8.69 3.74
CA GLN A 134 6.79 -7.64 2.78
C GLN A 134 7.89 -6.57 2.67
N ASP A 135 8.43 -6.10 3.79
CA ASP A 135 9.53 -5.12 3.79
C ASP A 135 10.79 -5.66 3.08
N ARG A 136 11.10 -6.96 3.23
CA ARG A 136 12.23 -7.57 2.51
C ARG A 136 11.99 -7.62 1.01
N GLU A 137 10.79 -7.93 0.58
CA GLU A 137 10.42 -7.94 -0.84
C GLU A 137 10.48 -6.54 -1.44
N GLU A 138 9.95 -5.53 -0.74
CA GLU A 138 10.05 -4.11 -1.14
C GLU A 138 11.51 -3.68 -1.27
N ILE A 139 12.36 -4.02 -0.30
CA ILE A 139 13.80 -3.73 -0.34
C ILE A 139 14.47 -4.38 -1.56
N GLN A 140 14.16 -5.66 -1.83
CA GLN A 140 14.73 -6.37 -2.98
C GLN A 140 14.27 -5.74 -4.31
N ALA A 141 12.99 -5.38 -4.43
CA ALA A 141 12.46 -4.72 -5.61
C ALA A 141 13.15 -3.37 -5.87
N GLU A 142 13.36 -2.56 -4.83
CA GLU A 142 14.11 -1.30 -4.93
C GLU A 142 15.55 -1.52 -5.38
N GLN A 143 16.22 -2.56 -4.88
CA GLN A 143 17.59 -2.89 -5.28
C GLN A 143 17.69 -3.33 -6.73
N ASN A 144 16.78 -4.19 -7.16
CA ASN A 144 16.71 -4.65 -8.55
C ASN A 144 16.43 -3.46 -9.48
N ALA A 145 15.49 -2.59 -9.11
CA ALA A 145 15.22 -1.35 -9.83
C ALA A 145 16.47 -0.46 -9.93
N ALA A 146 17.21 -0.27 -8.83
CA ALA A 146 18.45 0.48 -8.81
C ALA A 146 19.51 -0.08 -9.74
N GLN A 147 19.70 -1.41 -9.74
CA GLN A 147 20.66 -2.08 -10.62
C GLN A 147 20.29 -1.91 -12.10
N GLN A 148 19.02 -2.11 -12.45
CA GLN A 148 18.55 -1.95 -13.82
C GLN A 148 18.69 -0.50 -14.31
N CYS A 149 18.33 0.48 -13.47
CA CYS A 149 18.53 1.90 -13.79
C CYS A 149 20.02 2.26 -13.93
N ALA A 150 20.90 1.63 -13.16
CA ALA A 150 22.33 1.85 -13.28
C ALA A 150 22.87 1.27 -14.60
N ALA A 151 22.39 0.09 -15.00
CA ALA A 151 22.74 -0.52 -16.28
C ALA A 151 22.24 0.31 -17.47
N GLU A 152 20.99 0.78 -17.45
CA GLU A 152 20.43 1.65 -18.51
C GLU A 152 21.23 2.96 -18.61
N ARG A 153 21.54 3.59 -17.48
CA ARG A 153 22.37 4.81 -17.45
C ARG A 153 23.77 4.59 -17.99
N ALA A 154 24.36 3.41 -17.78
CA ALA A 154 25.71 3.09 -18.25
C ALA A 154 25.76 2.91 -19.78
N GLN A 155 24.64 2.54 -20.41
CA GLN A 155 24.56 2.40 -21.87
C GLN A 155 24.55 3.75 -22.58
N ASP A 156 23.71 4.68 -22.11
CA ASP A 156 23.65 6.04 -22.65
C ASP A 156 23.32 7.05 -21.54
N PRO A 157 24.32 7.71 -20.95
CA PRO A 157 24.11 8.68 -19.89
C PRO A 157 23.30 9.92 -20.33
N GLN A 158 23.41 10.32 -21.59
CA GLN A 158 22.73 11.51 -22.11
C GLN A 158 21.25 11.21 -22.32
N ALA A 159 20.94 10.15 -23.08
CA ALA A 159 19.55 9.74 -23.31
C ALA A 159 18.87 9.36 -21.99
N PHE A 160 19.58 8.72 -21.06
CA PHE A 160 19.05 8.43 -19.72
C PHE A 160 18.67 9.70 -18.96
N SER A 161 19.54 10.71 -18.99
CA SER A 161 19.29 11.99 -18.32
C SER A 161 18.14 12.75 -18.98
N GLU A 162 18.00 12.67 -20.30
CA GLU A 162 16.87 13.23 -21.05
C GLU A 162 15.54 12.52 -20.75
N ARG A 163 15.58 11.19 -20.62
CA ARG A 163 14.40 10.36 -20.36
C ARG A 163 13.84 10.56 -18.95
N TYR A 164 14.70 10.55 -17.94
CA TYR A 164 14.27 10.53 -16.53
C TYR A 164 14.53 11.84 -15.78
N GLY A 165 15.44 12.69 -16.26
CA GLY A 165 15.81 13.94 -15.60
C GLY A 165 14.77 15.02 -15.82
N THR A 166 14.23 15.57 -14.73
CA THR A 166 13.19 16.61 -14.79
C THR A 166 13.64 17.96 -14.24
N ASN A 167 14.79 18.02 -13.55
CA ASN A 167 15.33 19.26 -13.02
C ASN A 167 16.31 19.93 -14.00
N ARG A 168 16.64 21.20 -13.76
CA ARG A 168 17.50 22.02 -14.65
C ARG A 168 18.84 21.36 -15.02
N ASN A 169 19.41 20.57 -14.11
CA ASN A 169 20.69 19.88 -14.31
C ASN A 169 20.55 18.36 -14.53
N LYS A 170 19.32 17.85 -14.70
CA LYS A 170 18.95 16.43 -14.89
C LYS A 170 19.51 15.44 -13.85
N ARG A 171 20.05 15.91 -12.72
CA ARG A 171 20.68 15.08 -11.68
C ARG A 171 19.71 14.19 -10.91
N ASN A 172 18.41 14.42 -11.02
CA ASN A 172 17.38 13.59 -10.40
C ASN A 172 16.97 12.37 -11.24
N ALA A 173 17.56 12.18 -12.43
CA ALA A 173 17.21 11.11 -13.37
C ALA A 173 17.26 9.71 -12.74
N PHE A 174 18.34 9.39 -12.03
CA PHE A 174 18.49 8.05 -11.42
C PHE A 174 17.42 7.78 -10.36
N GLY A 175 17.20 8.72 -9.44
CA GLY A 175 16.14 8.59 -8.42
C GLY A 175 14.74 8.46 -9.03
N LYS A 176 14.49 9.15 -10.16
CA LYS A 176 13.23 9.03 -10.90
C LYS A 176 13.06 7.66 -11.55
N CYS A 177 14.10 7.14 -12.20
CA CYS A 177 14.08 5.80 -12.78
C CYS A 177 13.79 4.74 -11.71
N VAL A 178 14.50 4.78 -10.57
CA VAL A 178 14.32 3.79 -9.49
C VAL A 178 12.91 3.85 -8.91
N SER A 179 12.39 5.06 -8.66
CA SER A 179 11.03 5.24 -8.15
C SER A 179 9.98 4.72 -9.13
N GLN A 180 10.11 5.02 -10.43
CA GLN A 180 9.17 4.52 -11.44
C GLN A 180 9.18 2.99 -11.52
N ARG A 181 10.35 2.36 -11.55
CA ARG A 181 10.46 0.89 -11.64
C ARG A 181 9.98 0.17 -10.38
N ALA A 182 10.28 0.72 -9.20
CA ALA A 182 9.78 0.17 -7.94
C ALA A 182 8.24 0.19 -7.91
N HIS A 183 7.60 1.29 -8.32
CA HIS A 183 6.13 1.36 -8.38
C HIS A 183 5.52 0.49 -9.48
N ALA A 184 6.19 0.34 -10.62
CA ALA A 184 5.72 -0.56 -11.69
C ALA A 184 5.70 -2.02 -11.22
N SER A 185 6.70 -2.43 -10.42
CA SER A 185 6.77 -3.79 -9.85
C SER A 185 5.69 -4.05 -8.79
N GLU A 186 5.23 -3.00 -8.11
CA GLU A 186 4.09 -3.05 -7.17
C GLU A 186 2.73 -3.05 -7.89
N GLY A 187 2.66 -2.50 -9.11
CA GLY A 187 1.44 -2.40 -9.93
C GLY A 187 1.23 -3.53 -10.94
N SER A 188 2.29 -4.22 -11.38
CA SER A 188 2.23 -5.31 -12.35
C SER A 188 1.70 -6.64 -11.79
N GLY A 189 1.28 -6.67 -10.51
CA GLY A 189 0.49 -7.78 -9.95
C GLY A 189 -1.01 -7.73 -10.28
N GLN A 190 -1.44 -6.78 -11.12
CA GLN A 190 -2.84 -6.59 -11.49
C GLN A 190 -3.00 -6.10 -12.94
N SER A 191 -2.56 -6.89 -13.93
CA SER A 191 -3.05 -6.81 -15.32
C SER A 191 -2.55 -8.00 -16.15
N GLU A 192 -3.18 -9.16 -15.99
CA GLU A 192 -3.11 -10.24 -16.98
C GLU A 192 -4.44 -11.00 -16.98
N GLN A 193 -5.45 -10.38 -17.59
CA GLN A 193 -6.55 -11.09 -18.23
C GLN A 193 -6.33 -11.00 -19.73
N PRO A 194 -6.28 -12.12 -20.47
CA PRO A 194 -6.20 -12.09 -21.92
C PRO A 194 -7.58 -11.75 -22.46
N ASP A 195 -7.76 -10.52 -22.95
CA ASP A 195 -8.88 -10.14 -23.81
C ASP A 195 -8.72 -10.84 -25.17
N GLY A 196 -9.31 -12.03 -25.28
CA GLY A 196 -9.52 -12.72 -26.55
C GLY A 196 -10.68 -12.10 -27.32
N SER A 197 -10.46 -10.93 -27.91
CA SER A 197 -11.38 -10.31 -28.88
C SER A 197 -10.95 -10.69 -30.30
N GLY A 198 -11.53 -11.79 -30.81
CA GLY A 198 -11.51 -12.14 -32.23
C GLY A 198 -12.85 -11.78 -32.85
N GLY A 199 -12.89 -10.68 -33.60
CA GLY A 199 -14.08 -10.25 -34.34
C GLY A 199 -14.21 -10.92 -35.71
N THR A 200 -15.44 -11.09 -36.18
CA THR A 200 -15.80 -10.92 -37.60
C THR A 200 -17.24 -10.42 -37.74
N PRO A 201 -17.52 -9.53 -38.71
CA PRO A 201 -18.82 -8.88 -38.90
C PRO A 201 -19.71 -9.65 -39.87
N THR A 202 -21.03 -9.65 -39.68
CA THR A 202 -21.99 -10.01 -40.74
C THR A 202 -23.18 -9.05 -40.75
N VAL A 203 -23.55 -8.64 -41.95
CA VAL A 203 -24.51 -7.59 -42.34
C VAL A 203 -25.83 -8.19 -42.86
N HIS A 204 -26.90 -7.37 -42.84
CA HIS A 204 -28.25 -7.50 -43.46
C HIS A 204 -29.30 -8.32 -42.68
N GLY A 205 -30.59 -7.95 -42.56
CA GLY A 205 -31.39 -6.83 -43.06
C GLY A 205 -32.91 -7.13 -42.94
N ASN A 206 -33.74 -6.06 -42.94
CA ASN A 206 -35.22 -5.98 -43.08
C ASN A 206 -36.15 -6.50 -41.96
N GLY A 207 -37.26 -5.84 -41.60
CA GLY A 207 -37.86 -4.57 -42.05
C GLY A 207 -39.27 -4.33 -41.44
N SER A 208 -39.81 -3.12 -41.70
CA SER A 208 -41.24 -2.70 -41.66
C SER A 208 -41.98 -2.57 -40.30
N ALA A 209 -42.91 -1.64 -40.06
CA ALA A 209 -43.40 -0.42 -40.73
C ALA A 209 -44.43 0.29 -39.78
N HIS A 210 -44.80 1.53 -40.14
CA HIS A 210 -45.95 2.36 -39.69
C HIS A 210 -45.74 3.21 -38.43
N GLY A 211 -46.00 4.53 -38.39
CA GLY A 211 -46.59 5.48 -39.35
C GLY A 211 -47.30 6.61 -38.58
N GLY A 212 -47.22 7.86 -39.06
CA GLY A 212 -48.19 8.92 -38.76
C GLY A 212 -47.70 10.14 -37.96
N ALA A 213 -47.41 11.23 -38.69
CA ALA A 213 -47.57 12.62 -38.22
C ALA A 213 -49.04 13.07 -38.47
N PRO A 214 -49.56 14.28 -38.10
CA PRO A 214 -48.90 15.58 -38.31
C PRO A 214 -49.23 16.76 -37.32
N SER A 215 -48.43 17.81 -37.47
CA SER A 215 -48.69 19.28 -37.35
C SER A 215 -49.78 19.85 -36.43
N SER A 216 -49.43 20.88 -35.62
CA SER A 216 -49.85 22.30 -35.79
C SER A 216 -49.45 23.18 -34.58
N SER A 217 -48.86 24.35 -34.84
CA SER A 217 -48.80 25.54 -33.96
C SER A 217 -49.94 26.51 -34.35
N PRO A 218 -50.11 27.75 -33.79
CA PRO A 218 -49.71 28.36 -32.52
C PRO A 218 -50.95 28.94 -31.76
N GLY A 219 -50.76 29.56 -30.58
CA GLY A 219 -51.83 30.30 -29.89
C GLY A 219 -51.33 31.19 -28.76
N GLU A 220 -51.45 32.49 -28.97
CA GLU A 220 -51.11 33.60 -28.07
C GLU A 220 -52.02 33.65 -26.81
N GLY A 221 -51.54 34.25 -25.71
CA GLY A 221 -52.35 34.39 -24.50
C GLY A 221 -51.65 35.14 -23.37
N SER A 222 -51.50 36.46 -23.55
CA SER A 222 -51.14 37.44 -22.52
C SER A 222 -52.17 37.46 -21.37
N SER A 223 -51.73 37.46 -20.11
CA SER A 223 -52.29 38.27 -18.99
C SER A 223 -51.65 37.93 -17.64
N SER A 224 -50.79 38.83 -17.16
CA SER A 224 -50.66 39.23 -15.74
C SER A 224 -52.00 39.85 -15.26
N PRO A 225 -52.27 40.13 -13.95
CA PRO A 225 -51.33 40.35 -12.84
C PRO A 225 -51.72 39.72 -11.47
N GLN A 226 -50.82 39.93 -10.50
CA GLN A 226 -50.94 40.16 -9.02
C GLN A 226 -52.25 39.76 -8.33
N VAL A 227 -52.29 39.18 -7.13
CA VAL A 227 -51.89 39.63 -5.77
C VAL A 227 -52.14 38.39 -4.86
N ALA A 228 -51.38 38.09 -3.82
CA ALA A 228 -51.27 38.78 -2.53
C ALA A 228 -50.13 38.15 -1.70
#